data_AF-A0A374BGF1-F1
#
_entry.id   AF-A0A374BGF1-F1
#
_cell.length_a   1.000
_cell.length_b   1.000
_cell.length_c   1.000
_cell.angle_alpha   90.00
_cell.angle_beta   90.00
_cell.angle_gamma   90.00
#
_symmetry.space_group_name_H-M   'P 1'
#
loop_
_entity.id
_entity.type
_entity.pdbx_description
1 polymer ?
#
loop_
_entity_poly.entity_id
_entity_poly.type
_entity_poly.pdbx_seq_one_letter_code
_entity_poly.pdbx_strand_id
1 'polypeptide(L)'
;MSRSTFSILPYINRQKVKADGTANILCRITVDGKSAAISTGISCTPQEWNAKKGEVRNARDNGRLASFLAGVKDKYNSLLITNGIITVEMLKAVLKDKDTTGKYLLSFGDTIVEWYRTARARQTFLHKRTWQKNLRDFVHTLDKEDIAFEDIDENFGEGYKLFLKRDQGRIDSYV
;
A
#
# COMPACT_ATOMS: atom_id res chain seq x y z
N MET A 1 -5.99 1.56 26.77
CA MET A 1 -5.76 1.49 25.31
C MET A 1 -4.43 2.15 25.01
N SER A 2 -3.43 1.40 24.51
CA SER A 2 -2.16 1.98 24.09
C SER A 2 -2.39 2.83 22.83
N ARG A 3 -2.26 4.15 22.96
CA ARG A 3 -2.32 5.07 21.83
C ARG A 3 -1.06 4.84 20.99
N SER A 4 -1.20 4.30 19.77
CA SER A 4 -0.07 4.24 18.85
C SER A 4 0.46 5.65 18.59
N THR A 5 1.78 5.83 18.65
CA THR A 5 2.43 7.12 18.42
C THR A 5 2.66 7.29 16.92
N PHE A 6 1.98 8.25 16.31
CA PHE A 6 2.09 8.55 14.88
C PHE A 6 2.63 9.96 14.64
N SER A 7 3.61 10.08 13.75
CA SER A 7 4.11 11.38 13.30
C SER A 7 4.43 11.40 11.81
N ILE A 8 4.24 12.58 11.22
CA ILE A 8 4.53 12.88 9.81
C ILE A 8 5.49 14.06 9.80
N LEU A 9 6.64 13.93 9.14
CA LEU A 9 7.64 14.98 9.04
C LEU A 9 8.10 15.14 7.58
N PRO A 10 7.64 16.18 6.87
CA PRO A 10 8.17 16.52 5.56
C PRO A 10 9.55 17.17 5.69
N TYR A 11 10.47 16.84 4.78
CA TYR A 11 11.81 17.41 4.73
C TYR A 11 12.39 17.37 3.31
N ILE A 12 13.24 18.33 2.97
CA ILE A 12 13.92 18.35 1.67
C ILE A 12 15.20 17.51 1.67
N ASN A 13 15.41 16.72 0.62
CA ASN A 13 16.61 15.90 0.45
C ASN A 13 17.78 16.70 -0.14
N ARG A 14 18.43 17.52 0.69
CA ARG A 14 19.56 18.38 0.28
C ARG A 14 20.79 17.61 -0.22
N GLN A 15 20.88 16.31 0.08
CA GLN A 15 21.99 15.47 -0.38
C GLN A 15 21.85 15.07 -1.86
N LYS A 16 20.65 15.18 -2.43
CA LYS A 16 20.35 14.81 -3.83
C LYS A 16 19.68 15.96 -4.55
N VAL A 17 20.47 17.01 -4.82
CA VAL A 17 20.07 18.12 -5.68
C VAL A 17 20.22 17.67 -7.15
N LYS A 18 19.20 17.94 -7.95
CA LYS A 18 19.18 17.64 -9.39
C LYS A 18 19.99 18.70 -10.17
N ALA A 19 20.25 18.43 -11.44
CA ALA A 19 20.95 19.36 -12.33
C ALA A 19 20.23 20.71 -12.48
N ASP A 20 18.90 20.74 -12.30
CA ASP A 20 18.08 21.96 -12.34
C ASP A 20 18.10 22.79 -11.03
N GLY A 21 18.89 22.38 -10.02
CA GLY A 21 18.99 23.06 -8.73
C GLY A 21 17.87 22.71 -7.73
N THR A 22 16.91 21.87 -8.11
CA THR A 22 15.83 21.41 -7.21
C THR A 22 16.22 20.15 -6.44
N ALA A 23 15.59 19.95 -5.29
CA ALA A 23 15.70 18.71 -4.53
C ALA A 23 14.31 18.18 -4.18
N ASN A 24 14.19 16.84 -4.09
CA ASN A 24 12.93 16.20 -3.75
C ASN A 24 12.59 16.45 -2.28
N ILE A 25 11.32 16.73 -2.02
CA ILE A 25 10.74 16.69 -0.69
C ILE A 25 10.40 15.23 -0.39
N LEU A 26 10.85 14.77 0.75
CA LEU A 26 10.55 13.45 1.31
C LEU A 26 9.63 13.64 2.52
N CYS A 27 8.96 12.58 2.90
CA CYS A 27 8.14 12.52 4.09
C CYS A 27 8.60 11.36 4.95
N ARG A 28 9.00 11.63 6.19
CA ARG A 28 9.24 10.60 7.20
C ARG A 28 7.95 10.34 7.94
N ILE A 29 7.48 9.10 7.90
CA ILE A 29 6.37 8.62 8.71
C ILE A 29 6.93 7.79 9.86
N THR A 30 6.40 7.99 11.07
CA THR A 30 6.77 7.22 12.27
C THR A 30 5.52 6.58 12.85
N VAL A 31 5.56 5.28 13.12
CA VAL A 31 4.52 4.55 13.86
C VAL A 31 5.22 3.75 14.94
N ASP A 32 4.85 3.99 16.20
CA ASP A 32 5.35 3.23 17.37
C ASP A 32 6.89 3.13 17.43
N GLY A 33 7.54 4.28 17.25
CA GLY A 33 9.00 4.41 17.29
C GLY A 33 9.75 3.96 16.03
N LYS A 34 9.06 3.29 15.08
CA LYS A 34 9.66 2.88 13.79
C LYS A 34 9.36 3.89 12.71
N SER A 35 10.40 4.28 11.96
CA SER A 35 10.32 5.32 10.93
C SER A 35 10.58 4.77 9.53
N ALA A 36 9.92 5.34 8.53
CA ALA A 36 10.25 5.14 7.12
C ALA A 36 10.10 6.43 6.30
N ALA A 37 10.96 6.59 5.30
CA ALA A 37 10.86 7.69 4.34
C ALA A 37 10.09 7.26 3.09
N ILE A 38 9.22 8.16 2.61
CA ILE A 38 8.50 8.07 1.34
C ILE A 38 8.75 9.34 0.51
N SER A 39 8.70 9.21 -0.82
CA SER A 39 8.79 10.36 -1.72
C SER A 39 7.44 11.04 -1.83
N THR A 40 7.39 12.37 -1.77
CA THR A 40 6.15 13.13 -2.01
C THR A 40 5.89 13.36 -3.50
N GLY A 41 6.89 13.14 -4.35
CA GLY A 41 6.84 13.49 -5.78
C GLY A 41 6.98 14.99 -6.06
N ILE A 42 7.14 15.81 -5.02
CA ILE A 42 7.28 17.26 -5.12
C ILE A 42 8.76 17.62 -5.00
N SER A 43 9.22 18.58 -5.80
CA SER A 43 10.57 19.12 -5.74
C SER A 43 10.51 20.63 -5.62
N CYS A 44 11.46 21.22 -4.88
CA CYS A 44 11.65 22.66 -4.85
C CYS A 44 13.13 22.97 -4.67
N THR A 45 13.51 24.24 -4.83
CA THR A 45 14.87 24.66 -4.51
C THR A 45 15.08 24.68 -2.98
N PRO A 46 16.30 24.42 -2.47
CA PRO A 46 16.57 24.49 -1.03
C PRO A 46 16.22 25.82 -0.36
N GLN A 47 16.22 26.92 -1.13
CA GLN A 47 15.86 28.28 -0.69
C GLN A 47 14.35 28.44 -0.53
N GLU A 48 13.53 27.72 -1.30
CA GLU A 48 12.07 27.76 -1.20
C GLU A 48 11.52 26.89 -0.07
N TRP A 49 12.34 26.00 0.50
CA TRP A 49 11.95 25.12 1.58
C TRP A 49 12.03 25.81 2.95
N ASN A 50 10.90 25.93 3.64
CA ASN A 50 10.85 26.37 5.03
C ASN A 50 10.93 25.17 5.98
N ALA A 51 12.13 24.88 6.48
CA ALA A 51 12.36 23.74 7.38
C ALA A 51 11.64 23.84 8.73
N LYS A 52 11.35 25.06 9.22
CA LYS A 52 10.63 25.25 10.49
C LYS A 52 9.15 24.91 10.36
N LYS A 53 8.55 25.27 9.23
CA LYS A 53 7.12 25.04 8.96
C LYS A 53 6.85 23.73 8.22
N GLY A 54 7.85 23.16 7.55
CA GLY A 54 7.66 22.01 6.67
C GLY A 54 6.93 22.38 5.37
N GLU A 55 7.12 23.61 4.88
CA GLU A 55 6.33 24.20 3.79
C GLU A 55 7.23 24.62 2.62
N VAL A 56 6.61 24.71 1.44
CA VAL A 56 7.24 25.27 0.24
C VAL A 56 6.75 26.71 0.05
N ARG A 57 7.63 27.63 -0.32
CA ARG A 57 7.25 29.03 -0.59
C ARG A 57 6.25 29.17 -1.74
N ASN A 58 6.37 28.32 -2.75
CA ASN A 58 5.43 28.26 -3.87
C ASN A 58 4.05 27.75 -3.40
N ALA A 59 3.01 28.57 -3.52
CA ALA A 59 1.67 28.24 -3.03
C ALA A 59 1.06 26.98 -3.68
N ARG A 60 1.32 26.74 -4.98
CA ARG A 60 0.80 25.57 -5.70
C ARG A 60 1.42 24.29 -5.15
N ASP A 61 2.74 24.26 -5.02
CA ASP A 61 3.44 23.08 -4.52
C ASP A 61 3.23 22.89 -3.02
N ASN A 62 3.04 23.98 -2.26
CA ASN A 62 2.63 23.91 -0.86
C ASN A 62 1.24 23.29 -0.70
N GLY A 63 0.28 23.68 -1.54
CA GLY A 63 -1.06 23.08 -1.56
C GLY A 63 -1.01 21.59 -1.86
N ARG A 64 -0.23 21.19 -2.87
CA ARG A 64 0.00 19.76 -3.20
C ARG A 64 0.64 19.00 -2.04
N LEU A 65 1.62 19.60 -1.37
CA LEU A 65 2.28 19.00 -0.22
C LEU A 65 1.29 18.84 0.95
N ALA A 66 0.48 19.85 1.24
CA ALA A 66 -0.55 19.79 2.26
C ALA A 66 -1.57 18.67 1.99
N SER A 67 -2.07 18.57 0.74
CA SER A 67 -2.98 17.48 0.33
C SER A 67 -2.32 16.11 0.46
N PHE A 68 -1.04 15.97 0.10
CA PHE A 68 -0.30 14.73 0.28
C PHE A 68 -0.21 14.33 1.77
N LEU A 69 0.16 15.27 2.64
CA LEU A 69 0.29 15.02 4.08
C LEU A 69 -1.06 14.68 4.72
N ALA A 70 -2.14 15.33 4.29
CA ALA A 70 -3.50 14.98 4.70
C ALA A 70 -3.85 13.54 4.27
N GLY A 71 -3.61 13.17 3.02
CA GLY A 71 -3.86 11.81 2.53
C GLY A 71 -3.06 10.72 3.25
N VAL A 72 -1.82 11.02 3.68
CA VAL A 72 -1.02 10.13 4.54
C VAL A 72 -1.71 9.91 5.89
N LYS A 73 -2.20 10.99 6.50
CA LYS A 73 -2.91 10.94 7.79
C LYS A 73 -4.22 10.19 7.67
N ASP A 74 -4.98 10.40 6.60
CA ASP A 74 -6.24 9.73 6.36
C ASP A 74 -6.04 8.23 6.15
N LYS A 75 -5.08 7.83 5.32
CA LYS A 75 -4.71 6.41 5.16
C LYS A 75 -4.30 5.75 6.47
N TYR A 76 -3.53 6.45 7.31
CA TYR A 76 -3.20 5.95 8.66
C TYR A 76 -4.47 5.73 9.50
N ASN A 77 -5.37 6.72 9.55
CA ASN A 77 -6.61 6.60 10.32
C ASN A 77 -7.50 5.45 9.80
N SER A 78 -7.66 5.31 8.48
CA SER A 78 -8.44 4.24 7.88
C SER A 78 -7.88 2.85 8.21
N LEU A 79 -6.56 2.68 8.14
CA LEU A 79 -5.90 1.42 8.54
C LEU A 79 -6.08 1.15 10.03
N LEU A 80 -6.18 2.18 10.87
CA LEU A 80 -6.24 2.03 12.32
C LEU A 80 -7.60 1.48 12.72
N ILE A 81 -8.64 2.02 12.09
CA ILE A 81 -10.03 1.59 12.24
C ILE A 81 -10.20 0.16 11.72
N THR A 82 -9.60 -0.17 10.57
CA THR A 82 -9.82 -1.46 9.90
C THR A 82 -9.03 -2.61 10.52
N ASN A 83 -7.75 -2.38 10.87
CA ASN A 83 -6.83 -3.45 11.25
C ASN A 83 -6.46 -3.47 12.74
N GLY A 84 -6.78 -2.41 13.50
CA GLY A 84 -6.48 -2.27 14.93
C GLY A 84 -4.99 -2.09 15.28
N ILE A 85 -4.08 -2.69 14.52
CA ILE A 85 -2.62 -2.57 14.66
C ILE A 85 -2.05 -2.08 13.32
N ILE A 86 -1.20 -1.06 13.37
CA ILE A 86 -0.50 -0.51 12.21
C ILE A 86 1.00 -0.57 12.46
N THR A 87 1.75 -1.01 11.46
CA THR A 87 3.20 -0.76 11.40
C THR A 87 3.56 0.26 10.32
N VAL A 88 4.74 0.85 10.43
CA VAL A 88 5.23 1.82 9.44
C VAL A 88 5.40 1.20 8.05
N GLU A 89 5.72 -0.10 7.99
CA GLU A 89 5.84 -0.85 6.74
C GLU A 89 4.50 -1.04 6.05
N MET A 90 3.42 -1.31 6.80
CA MET A 90 2.06 -1.40 6.27
C MET A 90 1.62 -0.06 5.68
N LEU A 91 1.77 1.02 6.44
CA LEU A 91 1.42 2.36 5.97
C LEU A 91 2.24 2.74 4.73
N LYS A 92 3.54 2.42 4.71
CA LYS A 92 4.41 2.66 3.55
C LYS A 92 4.00 1.88 2.31
N ALA A 93 3.56 0.62 2.45
CA ALA A 93 3.09 -0.18 1.33
C ALA A 93 1.86 0.46 0.68
N VAL A 94 0.84 0.78 1.51
CA VAL A 94 -0.41 1.42 1.05
C VAL A 94 -0.18 2.82 0.45
N LEU A 95 0.87 3.53 0.87
CA LEU A 95 1.24 4.82 0.30
C LEU A 95 2.06 4.72 -1.00
N LYS A 96 2.78 3.61 -1.20
CA LYS A 96 3.50 3.35 -2.45
C LYS A 96 2.58 2.86 -3.56
N ASP A 97 1.52 2.16 -3.19
CA ASP A 97 0.51 1.71 -4.13
C ASP A 97 -0.26 2.92 -4.69
N LYS A 98 0.09 3.26 -5.94
CA LYS A 98 -0.63 4.24 -6.75
C LYS A 98 -2.02 3.68 -7.06
N ASP A 99 -2.99 3.91 -6.19
CA ASP A 99 -4.44 3.97 -6.48
C ASP A 99 -5.11 2.76 -7.18
N THR A 100 -4.40 1.64 -7.38
CA THR A 100 -4.89 0.41 -8.02
C THR A 100 -4.77 -0.83 -7.13
N THR A 101 -3.72 -0.92 -6.31
CA THR A 101 -3.52 -2.06 -5.42
C THR A 101 -4.46 -1.94 -4.21
N GLY A 102 -5.45 -2.83 -4.13
CA GLY A 102 -6.49 -2.81 -3.10
C GLY A 102 -7.89 -2.44 -3.58
N LYS A 103 -8.05 -2.05 -4.86
CA LYS A 103 -9.38 -2.01 -5.51
C LYS A 103 -9.74 -3.33 -6.16
N TYR A 104 -8.74 -4.07 -6.62
CA TYR A 104 -8.91 -5.32 -7.36
C TYR A 104 -8.27 -6.50 -6.64
N LEU A 105 -8.95 -7.64 -6.70
CA LEU A 105 -8.70 -8.86 -5.93
C LEU A 105 -7.36 -9.50 -6.26
N LEU A 106 -7.07 -9.72 -7.55
CA LEU A 106 -5.84 -10.40 -7.97
C LEU A 106 -4.63 -9.50 -7.77
N SER A 107 -4.72 -8.23 -8.18
CA SER A 107 -3.64 -7.25 -7.94
C SER A 107 -3.27 -7.14 -6.45
N PHE A 108 -4.26 -7.13 -5.56
CA PHE A 108 -4.02 -7.14 -4.12
C PHE A 108 -3.38 -8.45 -3.64
N GLY A 109 -3.87 -9.59 -4.14
CA GLY A 109 -3.29 -10.90 -3.83
C GLY A 109 -1.82 -11.05 -4.27
N ASP A 110 -1.44 -10.53 -5.44
CA ASP A 110 -0.06 -10.53 -5.93
C ASP A 110 0.87 -9.74 -4.99
N THR A 111 0.37 -8.64 -4.42
CA THR A 111 1.10 -7.82 -3.45
C THR A 111 1.33 -8.58 -2.14
N ILE A 112 0.34 -9.32 -1.67
CA ILE A 112 0.49 -10.22 -0.50
C ILE A 112 1.52 -11.32 -0.79
N VAL A 113 1.47 -11.94 -1.96
CA VAL A 113 2.44 -12.98 -2.36
C VAL A 113 3.87 -12.44 -2.37
N GLU A 114 4.09 -11.26 -2.94
CA GLU A 114 5.42 -10.63 -2.96
C GLU A 114 5.90 -10.22 -1.56
N TRP A 115 4.99 -9.80 -0.67
CA TRP A 115 5.32 -9.56 0.74
C TRP A 115 5.86 -10.83 1.42
N TYR A 116 5.20 -11.98 1.25
CA TYR A 116 5.70 -13.25 1.80
C TYR A 116 7.04 -13.67 1.17
N ARG A 117 7.28 -13.34 -0.10
CA ARG A 117 8.58 -13.58 -0.77
C ARG A 117 9.70 -12.82 -0.06
N THR A 118 9.47 -11.55 0.25
CA THR A 118 10.47 -10.68 0.89
C THR A 118 10.62 -10.92 2.40
N ALA A 119 9.57 -11.39 3.08
CA ALA A 119 9.58 -11.74 4.50
C ALA A 119 10.31 -13.05 4.85
N ARG A 120 10.93 -13.73 3.87
CA ARG A 120 11.68 -15.00 4.02
C ARG A 120 10.88 -16.17 4.62
N ALA A 121 9.55 -16.13 4.58
CA ALA A 121 8.66 -17.20 4.99
C ALA A 121 8.40 -18.19 3.84
N ARG A 122 9.40 -19.02 3.49
CA ARG A 122 9.41 -19.82 2.24
C ARG A 122 8.20 -20.74 2.06
N GLN A 123 7.83 -21.50 3.09
CA GLN A 123 6.67 -22.42 3.00
C GLN A 123 5.35 -21.65 2.83
N THR A 124 5.19 -20.57 3.60
CA THR A 124 4.02 -19.70 3.50
C THR A 124 3.94 -19.01 2.14
N PHE A 125 5.07 -18.56 1.57
CA PHE A 125 5.13 -18.00 0.22
C PHE A 125 4.67 -19.00 -0.85
N LEU A 126 5.15 -20.25 -0.82
CA LEU A 126 4.76 -21.27 -1.79
C LEU A 126 3.26 -21.56 -1.71
N HIS A 127 2.72 -21.63 -0.50
CA HIS A 127 1.29 -21.80 -0.29
C HIS A 127 0.51 -20.61 -0.84
N LYS A 128 0.85 -19.37 -0.45
CA LYS A 128 0.17 -18.15 -0.92
C LYS A 128 0.24 -17.99 -2.45
N ARG A 129 1.39 -18.28 -3.06
CA ARG A 129 1.55 -18.28 -4.51
C ARG A 129 0.62 -19.28 -5.20
N THR A 130 0.45 -20.47 -4.62
CA THR A 130 -0.45 -21.50 -5.16
C THR A 130 -1.91 -21.05 -5.07
N TRP A 131 -2.32 -20.46 -3.95
CA TRP A 131 -3.68 -19.96 -3.78
C TRP A 131 -3.99 -18.79 -4.72
N GLN A 132 -3.01 -17.90 -4.89
CA GLN A 132 -3.14 -16.78 -5.82
C GLN A 132 -3.26 -17.25 -7.27
N LYS A 133 -2.53 -18.30 -7.65
CA LYS A 133 -2.68 -18.94 -8.96
C LYS A 133 -4.10 -19.48 -9.15
N ASN A 134 -4.59 -20.26 -8.19
CA ASN A 134 -5.93 -20.86 -8.29
C ASN A 134 -7.04 -19.80 -8.38
N LEU A 135 -6.90 -18.71 -7.62
CA LEU A 135 -7.83 -17.59 -7.69
C LEU A 135 -7.80 -16.93 -9.07
N ARG A 136 -6.62 -16.72 -9.65
CA ARG A 136 -6.46 -16.19 -11.02
C ARG A 136 -7.08 -17.12 -12.06
N ASP A 137 -6.80 -18.42 -11.96
CA ASP A 137 -7.37 -19.42 -12.88
C ASP A 137 -8.91 -19.38 -12.83
N PHE A 138 -9.51 -19.26 -11.63
CA PHE A 138 -10.96 -19.09 -11.48
C PHE A 138 -11.48 -17.80 -12.12
N VAL A 139 -10.86 -16.65 -11.83
CA VAL A 139 -11.26 -15.35 -12.38
C VAL A 139 -11.23 -15.36 -13.91
N HIS A 140 -10.26 -16.02 -14.52
CA HIS A 140 -10.19 -16.19 -15.97
C HIS A 140 -11.31 -17.09 -16.53
N THR A 141 -11.88 -18.02 -15.74
CA THR A 141 -13.06 -18.78 -16.19
C THR A 141 -14.32 -17.92 -16.29
N LEU A 142 -14.31 -16.74 -15.66
CA LEU A 142 -15.36 -15.73 -15.74
C LEU A 142 -15.10 -14.70 -16.87
N ASP A 143 -14.10 -14.94 -17.73
CA ASP A 143 -13.67 -14.03 -18.80
C ASP A 143 -13.26 -12.63 -18.28
N LYS A 144 -12.65 -12.61 -17.09
CA LYS A 144 -12.13 -11.39 -16.46
C LYS A 144 -10.62 -11.50 -16.22
N GLU A 145 -9.93 -10.38 -16.38
CA GLU A 145 -8.50 -10.26 -16.06
C GLU A 145 -8.25 -9.97 -14.57
N ASP A 146 -9.20 -9.29 -13.90
CA ASP A 146 -9.24 -9.03 -12.45
C ASP A 146 -10.68 -8.72 -12.02
N ILE A 147 -10.93 -8.62 -10.72
CA ILE A 147 -12.25 -8.37 -10.13
C ILE A 147 -12.14 -7.29 -9.07
N ALA A 148 -13.00 -6.26 -9.15
CA ALA A 148 -13.06 -5.25 -8.10
C ALA A 148 -13.61 -5.86 -6.80
N PHE A 149 -13.11 -5.45 -5.64
CA PHE A 149 -13.63 -5.94 -4.35
C PHE A 149 -15.14 -5.66 -4.18
N GLU A 150 -15.64 -4.58 -4.77
CA GLU A 150 -17.07 -4.21 -4.75
C GLU A 150 -17.94 -5.20 -5.55
N ASP A 151 -17.35 -5.91 -6.51
CA ASP A 151 -18.04 -6.91 -7.33
C ASP A 151 -17.98 -8.32 -6.72
N ILE A 152 -17.38 -8.48 -5.53
CA ILE A 152 -17.32 -9.77 -4.82
C ILE A 152 -18.59 -9.94 -3.99
N ASP A 153 -19.40 -10.92 -4.38
CA ASP A 153 -20.62 -11.32 -3.70
C ASP A 153 -20.58 -12.79 -3.25
N GLU A 154 -21.70 -13.27 -2.69
CA GLU A 154 -21.83 -14.66 -2.25
C GLU A 154 -21.71 -15.65 -3.42
N ASN A 155 -22.23 -15.29 -4.60
CA ASN A 155 -22.14 -16.12 -5.81
C ASN A 155 -20.70 -16.31 -6.26
N PHE A 156 -19.87 -15.27 -6.16
CA PHE A 156 -18.45 -15.37 -6.43
C PHE A 156 -17.77 -16.38 -5.50
N GLY A 157 -18.08 -16.31 -4.20
CA GLY A 157 -17.55 -17.23 -3.19
C GLY A 157 -17.96 -18.68 -3.43
N GLU A 158 -19.23 -18.92 -3.71
CA GLU A 158 -19.76 -20.26 -4.00
C GLU A 158 -19.17 -20.82 -5.30
N GLY A 159 -19.11 -20.00 -6.36
CA GLY A 159 -18.50 -20.37 -7.63
C GLY A 159 -17.03 -20.76 -7.47
N TYR A 160 -16.27 -19.99 -6.70
CA TYR A 160 -14.86 -20.30 -6.44
C TYR A 160 -14.70 -21.61 -5.65
N LYS A 161 -15.54 -21.84 -4.63
CA LYS A 161 -15.56 -23.08 -3.86
C LYS A 161 -15.84 -24.29 -4.74
N LEU A 162 -16.81 -24.20 -5.65
CA LEU A 162 -17.12 -25.25 -6.61
C LEU A 162 -15.97 -25.50 -7.60
N PHE A 163 -15.35 -24.44 -8.11
CA PHE A 163 -14.17 -24.53 -8.98
C PHE A 163 -13.01 -25.27 -8.29
N LEU A 164 -12.70 -24.94 -7.03
CA LEU A 164 -11.64 -25.62 -6.28
C LEU A 164 -11.92 -27.11 -6.05
N LYS A 165 -13.20 -27.49 -5.87
CA LYS A 165 -13.59 -28.89 -5.73
C LYS A 165 -13.49 -29.65 -7.05
N ARG A 166 -14.00 -29.07 -8.14
CA ARG A 166 -14.09 -29.72 -9.45
C ARG A 166 -12.75 -29.78 -10.17
N ASP A 167 -12.08 -28.64 -10.31
CA ASP A 167 -10.96 -28.46 -11.24
C ASP A 167 -9.60 -28.57 -10.55
N GLN A 168 -9.56 -28.52 -9.21
CA GLN A 168 -8.34 -28.61 -8.41
C GLN A 168 -8.33 -29.81 -7.45
N GLY A 169 -9.40 -30.61 -7.43
CA GLY A 169 -9.51 -31.84 -6.64
C GLY A 169 -9.37 -31.64 -5.12
N ARG A 170 -9.67 -30.44 -4.60
CA ARG A 170 -9.51 -30.13 -3.16
C ARG A 170 -10.70 -30.66 -2.36
N ILE A 171 -10.41 -31.44 -1.32
CA ILE A 171 -11.40 -32.01 -0.39
C ILE A 171 -11.67 -31.01 0.75
N ASP A 172 -12.87 -31.06 1.34
CA ASP A 172 -13.49 -30.08 2.25
C ASP A 172 -12.65 -29.52 3.42
N SER A 173 -11.50 -30.09 3.77
CA SER A 173 -10.66 -29.60 4.88
C SER A 173 -9.88 -28.31 4.58
N TYR A 174 -9.94 -27.80 3.35
CA TYR A 174 -9.21 -26.61 2.90
C TYR A 174 -10.03 -25.65 2.00
N VAL A 175 -11.36 -25.64 2.15
CA VAL A 175 -12.24 -24.63 1.50
C VAL A 175 -13.01 -23.84 2.53
#